data_AF-A0A392PFM1-F1
#
_entry.id   AF-A0A392PFM1-F1
#
_cell.length_a   1.000
_cell.length_b   1.000
_cell.length_c   1.000
_cell.angle_alpha   90.00
_cell.angle_beta   90.00
_cell.angle_gamma   90.00
#
_symmetry.space_group_name_H-M   'P 1'
#
loop_
_entity.id
_entity.type
_entity.pdbx_description
1 polymer ?
#
loop_
_entity_poly.entity_id
_entity_poly.type
_entity_poly.pdbx_seq_one_letter_code
_entity_poly.pdbx_strand_id
1 'polypeptide(L)'
;MAVNKIQSQELNELVDPELGYEKDDSVRRMTTAVAELAFRCLQQQKDLRPSMDEVLEILKAIKSDELETQDSKVLDVVVRTDELVLLKKGPYPTSPDSVADKW
;
A
#
# COMPACT_ATOMS: atom_id res chain seq x y z
N MET A 1 16.34 -8.07 0.71
CA MET A 1 15.12 -7.55 1.37
C MET A 1 14.02 -7.42 0.35
N ALA A 2 12.75 -7.55 0.75
CA ALA A 2 11.59 -7.46 -0.14
C ALA A 2 11.59 -6.16 -0.98
N VAL A 3 11.96 -5.03 -0.36
CA VAL A 3 12.05 -3.71 -1.01
C VAL A 3 12.99 -3.68 -2.23
N ASN A 4 14.09 -4.45 -2.22
CA ASN A 4 15.00 -4.51 -3.37
C ASN A 4 14.40 -5.32 -4.51
N LYS A 5 13.72 -6.42 -4.19
CA LYS A 5 13.08 -7.29 -5.18
C LYS A 5 11.87 -6.63 -5.83
N ILE A 6 11.11 -5.83 -5.07
CA ILE A 6 10.02 -5.01 -5.61
C ILE A 6 10.55 -3.96 -6.59
N GLN A 7 11.65 -3.26 -6.25
CA GLN A 7 12.27 -2.28 -7.16
C GLN A 7 12.88 -2.91 -8.41
N SER A 8 13.49 -4.09 -8.30
CA SER A 8 14.04 -4.84 -9.45
C SER A 8 12.97 -5.53 -10.30
N GLN A 9 11.68 -5.37 -9.97
CA GLN A 9 10.56 -6.07 -10.61
C GLN A 9 10.66 -7.61 -10.55
N GLU A 10 11.41 -8.15 -9.60
CA GLU A 10 11.58 -9.59 -9.35
C GLU A 10 10.46 -10.11 -8.43
N LEU A 11 9.21 -9.77 -8.76
CA LEU A 11 8.04 -10.13 -7.94
C LEU A 11 7.78 -11.63 -7.94
N ASN A 12 8.17 -12.35 -8.98
CA ASN A 12 8.08 -13.80 -9.08
C ASN A 12 8.80 -14.55 -7.93
N GLU A 13 9.82 -13.95 -7.30
CA GLU A 13 10.51 -14.55 -6.16
C GLU A 13 9.87 -14.21 -4.80
N LEU A 14 8.92 -13.27 -4.79
CA LEU A 14 8.21 -12.82 -3.60
C LEU A 14 6.78 -13.35 -3.52
N VAL A 15 6.17 -13.62 -4.67
CA VAL A 15 4.77 -14.01 -4.78
C VAL A 15 4.65 -15.52 -4.59
N ASP A 16 3.62 -15.92 -3.85
CA ASP A 16 3.30 -17.33 -3.65
C ASP A 16 3.06 -18.03 -5.01
N PRO A 17 3.80 -19.11 -5.35
CA PRO A 17 3.62 -19.85 -6.59
C PRO A 17 2.20 -20.39 -6.81
N GLU A 18 1.44 -20.65 -5.74
CA GLU A 18 0.06 -21.16 -5.83
C GLU A 18 -0.93 -20.09 -6.30
N LEU A 19 -0.59 -18.80 -6.24
CA LEU A 19 -1.42 -17.71 -6.75
C LEU A 19 -1.48 -17.66 -8.28
N GLY A 20 -0.58 -18.34 -8.98
CA GLY A 20 -0.59 -18.37 -10.45
C GLY A 20 -0.14 -17.05 -11.10
N TYR A 21 0.72 -16.28 -10.44
CA TYR A 21 1.24 -14.99 -10.92
C TYR A 21 1.82 -15.02 -12.35
N GLU A 22 2.49 -16.10 -12.74
CA GLU A 22 3.05 -16.24 -14.09
C GLU A 22 2.02 -16.74 -15.13
N LYS A 23 0.86 -17.23 -14.68
CA LYS A 23 -0.13 -17.92 -15.51
C LYS A 23 -1.36 -17.07 -15.82
N ASP A 24 -1.71 -16.13 -14.94
CA ASP A 24 -2.89 -15.28 -15.06
C ASP A 24 -2.49 -13.79 -15.08
N ASP A 25 -2.79 -13.12 -16.19
CA ASP A 25 -2.48 -11.70 -16.39
C ASP A 25 -3.24 -10.77 -15.44
N SER A 26 -4.46 -11.12 -15.03
CA SER A 26 -5.23 -10.36 -14.05
C SER A 26 -4.55 -10.46 -12.67
N VAL A 27 -4.21 -11.68 -12.26
CA VAL A 27 -3.47 -11.90 -11.00
C VAL A 27 -2.14 -11.17 -11.03
N ARG A 28 -1.41 -11.24 -12.16
CA ARG A 28 -0.14 -10.52 -12.34
C ARG A 28 -0.30 -9.02 -12.13
N ARG A 29 -1.26 -8.38 -12.79
CA ARG A 29 -1.52 -6.93 -12.67
C ARG A 29 -1.90 -6.54 -11.23
N MET A 30 -2.84 -7.25 -10.62
CA MET A 30 -3.27 -6.99 -9.23
C MET A 30 -2.11 -7.15 -8.24
N THR A 31 -1.32 -8.21 -8.41
CA THR A 31 -0.18 -8.50 -7.52
C THR A 31 0.91 -7.44 -7.65
N THR A 32 1.20 -6.96 -8.85
CA THR A 32 2.11 -5.84 -9.07
C THR A 32 1.63 -4.58 -8.37
N ALA A 33 0.34 -4.23 -8.49
CA ALA A 33 -0.22 -3.06 -7.81
C ALA A 33 -0.13 -3.17 -6.27
N VAL A 34 -0.36 -4.36 -5.71
CA VAL A 34 -0.17 -4.61 -4.27
C VAL A 34 1.30 -4.50 -3.87
N ALA A 35 2.24 -4.98 -4.69
CA ALA A 35 3.66 -4.86 -4.43
C ALA A 35 4.13 -3.39 -4.41
N GLU A 36 3.61 -2.56 -5.31
CA GLU A 36 3.86 -1.12 -5.32
C GLU A 36 3.33 -0.43 -4.06
N LEU A 37 2.11 -0.78 -3.62
CA LEU A 37 1.55 -0.28 -2.36
C LEU A 37 2.42 -0.71 -1.17
N ALA A 38 2.84 -1.98 -1.13
CA ALA A 38 3.73 -2.50 -0.09
C ALA A 38 5.08 -1.75 -0.06
N PHE A 39 5.65 -1.40 -1.21
CA PHE A 39 6.86 -0.59 -1.31
C PHE A 39 6.70 0.78 -0.63
N ARG A 40 5.54 1.42 -0.78
CA ARG A 40 5.25 2.70 -0.12
C ARG A 40 5.07 2.55 1.39
N CYS A 41 4.38 1.50 1.82
CA CYS A 41 4.23 1.17 3.25
C CYS A 41 5.57 0.90 3.93
N LEU A 42 6.54 0.32 3.20
CA LEU A 42 7.87 -0.03 3.70
C LEU A 42 8.91 1.09 3.55
N GLN A 43 8.53 2.30 3.11
CA GLN A 43 9.48 3.41 2.96
C GLN A 43 10.21 3.73 4.25
N GLN A 44 11.52 4.00 4.17
CA GLN A 44 12.30 4.38 5.35
C GLN A 44 11.84 5.73 5.92
N GLN A 45 11.51 6.68 5.04
CA GLN A 45 10.96 7.97 5.43
C GLN A 45 9.47 7.83 5.77
N LYS A 46 9.12 8.26 6.98
CA LYS A 46 7.74 8.16 7.49
C LYS A 46 6.75 8.97 6.66
N ASP A 47 7.17 10.14 6.18
CA ASP A 47 6.30 11.08 5.44
C ASP A 47 5.90 10.56 4.06
N LEU A 48 6.61 9.56 3.53
CA LEU A 48 6.28 8.90 2.27
C LEU A 48 5.38 7.66 2.45
N ARG A 49 5.11 7.26 3.70
CA ARG A 49 4.23 6.12 3.97
C ARG A 49 2.78 6.58 3.89
N PRO A 50 1.91 5.86 3.17
CA PRO A 50 0.49 6.16 3.17
C PRO A 50 -0.12 5.94 4.55
N SER A 51 -1.20 6.68 4.84
CA SER A 51 -2.07 6.40 5.98
C SER A 51 -2.83 5.08 5.78
N MET A 52 -3.31 4.48 6.87
CA MET A 52 -4.06 3.23 6.78
C MET A 52 -5.39 3.37 6.03
N ASP A 53 -6.01 4.56 6.07
CA ASP A 53 -7.20 4.86 5.28
C ASP A 53 -6.88 4.88 3.78
N GLU A 54 -5.77 5.52 3.37
CA GLU A 54 -5.30 5.50 1.98
C GLU A 54 -4.96 4.08 1.51
N VAL A 55 -4.29 3.29 2.36
CA VAL A 55 -4.01 1.86 2.06
C VAL A 55 -5.31 1.10 1.78
N LEU A 56 -6.35 1.31 2.59
CA LEU A 56 -7.64 0.65 2.41
C LEU A 56 -8.31 1.05 1.09
N GLU A 57 -8.33 2.35 0.77
CA GLU A 57 -8.94 2.83 -0.47
C GLU A 57 -8.19 2.32 -1.71
N ILE A 58 -6.86 2.31 -1.69
CA ILE A 58 -6.04 1.76 -2.78
C ILE A 58 -6.31 0.26 -2.95
N LEU A 59 -6.39 -0.51 -1.88
CA LEU A 59 -6.70 -1.95 -1.95
C LEU A 59 -8.10 -2.22 -2.53
N LYS A 60 -9.10 -1.39 -2.20
CA LYS A 60 -10.45 -1.47 -2.80
C LYS A 60 -10.43 -1.18 -4.30
N ALA A 61 -9.63 -0.20 -4.72
CA ALA A 61 -9.45 0.13 -6.13
C ALA A 61 -8.79 -1.03 -6.90
N ILE A 62 -7.72 -1.62 -6.36
CA ILE A 62 -7.05 -2.80 -6.94
C ILE A 62 -8.03 -3.96 -7.10
N LYS A 63 -8.86 -4.21 -6.07
CA LYS A 63 -9.86 -5.30 -6.12
C LYS A 63 -10.92 -5.08 -7.21
N SER A 64 -11.28 -3.84 -7.48
CA SER A 64 -12.38 -3.51 -8.41
C SER A 64 -11.95 -3.47 -9.88
N ASP A 65 -10.70 -3.81 -10.20
CA ASP A 65 -10.07 -3.68 -11.53
C ASP A 65 -10.19 -2.27 -12.13
N GLU A 66 -10.45 -1.26 -11.30
CA GLU A 66 -10.50 0.16 -11.69
C GLU A 66 -9.06 0.71 -11.77
N LEU A 67 -8.19 -0.03 -12.43
CA LEU A 67 -6.80 0.34 -12.69
C LEU A 67 -6.69 1.16 -13.99
N GLU A 68 -7.73 1.15 -14.83
CA GLU A 68 -7.76 1.76 -16.18
C GLU A 68 -7.69 3.30 -16.20
N THR A 69 -7.63 4.02 -15.08
CA THR A 69 -7.69 5.50 -15.08
C THR A 69 -6.79 6.23 -14.08
N GLN A 70 -5.75 5.59 -13.53
CA GLN A 70 -4.89 6.23 -12.52
C GLN A 70 -3.38 6.21 -12.78
N ASP A 71 -2.92 5.88 -14.00
CA ASP A 71 -1.51 6.06 -14.42
C ASP A 71 -1.01 7.53 -14.36
N SER A 72 -1.87 8.51 -14.08
CA SER A 72 -1.52 9.93 -14.06
C SER A 72 -1.91 10.72 -12.81
N LYS A 73 -2.49 10.08 -11.78
CA LYS A 73 -2.95 10.79 -10.56
C LYS A 73 -2.20 10.44 -9.29
N VAL A 74 -1.38 9.40 -9.31
CA VAL A 74 -0.60 9.01 -8.12
C VAL A 74 0.59 9.94 -7.86
N LEU A 75 0.93 10.82 -8.82
CA LEU A 75 1.88 11.91 -8.61
C LEU A 75 1.23 13.26 -8.24
N ASP A 76 -0.09 13.44 -8.40
CA ASP A 76 -0.74 14.77 -8.24
C ASP A 76 -1.52 14.95 -6.92
N VAL A 77 -1.73 13.88 -6.13
CA VAL A 77 -2.29 14.01 -4.77
C VAL A 77 -1.33 14.70 -3.78
N VAL A 78 -0.10 15.02 -4.21
CA VAL A 78 0.86 15.76 -3.36
C VAL A 78 0.71 17.29 -3.48
N VAL A 79 -0.07 17.84 -4.43
CA VAL A 79 -0.02 19.30 -4.71
C VAL A 79 -1.27 20.10 -4.30
N ARG A 80 -2.43 19.50 -4.00
CA ARG A 80 -3.62 20.31 -3.64
C ARG A 80 -4.52 19.69 -2.57
N THR A 81 -4.15 19.87 -1.31
CA THR A 81 -5.13 19.93 -0.21
C THR A 81 -4.62 20.77 0.96
N ASP A 82 -4.18 22.00 0.67
CA ASP A 82 -4.60 23.09 1.55
C ASP A 82 -6.11 23.28 1.28
N GLU A 83 -6.92 23.40 2.33
CA GLU A 83 -8.36 23.72 2.29
C GLU A 83 -9.40 22.57 2.25
N LEU A 84 -9.23 21.49 3.04
CA LEU A 84 -10.38 20.68 3.49
C LEU A 84 -10.42 20.52 5.02
N VAL A 85 -10.82 21.62 5.66
CA VAL A 85 -11.89 21.71 6.68
C VAL A 85 -12.08 20.48 7.59
N LEU A 86 -11.60 20.63 8.82
CA LEU A 86 -12.32 20.34 10.07
C LEU A 86 -13.29 19.13 10.06
N LEU A 87 -12.78 17.95 10.40
CA LEU A 87 -13.58 16.95 11.10
C LEU A 87 -12.87 16.45 12.35
N LYS A 88 -13.09 17.23 13.40
CA LYS A 88 -13.06 16.84 14.81
C LYS A 88 -13.89 15.56 15.02
N LYS A 89 -13.28 14.50 15.55
CA LYS A 89 -13.87 13.47 16.44
C LYS A 89 -12.73 12.48 16.78
N GLY A 90 -11.91 12.76 17.79
CA GLY A 90 -12.07 12.25 19.17
C GLY A 90 -10.76 11.53 19.55
N PRO A 91 -10.34 11.49 20.83
CA PRO A 91 -9.09 10.84 21.20
C PRO A 91 -9.23 9.32 20.99
N TYR A 92 -8.57 8.79 19.96
CA TYR A 92 -8.35 7.36 19.86
C TYR A 92 -7.63 6.91 21.14
N PRO A 93 -8.17 5.95 21.91
CA PRO A 93 -7.43 5.39 23.03
C PRO A 93 -6.18 4.73 22.48
N THR A 94 -5.03 5.25 22.87
CA THR A 94 -3.73 4.63 22.65
C THR A 94 -3.78 3.22 23.21
N SER A 95 -3.61 2.22 22.35
CA SER A 95 -3.37 0.85 22.76
C SER A 95 -2.20 0.83 23.76
N PRO A 96 -2.34 0.24 24.96
CA PRO A 96 -1.22 0.11 25.87
C PRO A 96 -0.22 -0.91 25.32
N ASP A 97 1.02 -0.48 25.14
CA ASP A 97 2.16 -1.36 24.88
C ASP A 97 2.69 -1.84 26.24
N SER A 98 2.43 -3.10 26.60
CA SER A 98 3.19 -3.76 27.66
C SER A 98 3.11 -5.27 27.51
N VAL A 99 4.14 -5.85 26.87
CA VAL A 99 4.51 -7.24 27.08
C VAL A 99 5.97 -7.22 27.52
N ALA A 100 6.18 -7.02 28.81
CA ALA A 100 7.40 -7.43 29.47
C ALA A 100 7.15 -8.82 30.06
N ASP A 101 7.24 -9.86 29.25
CA ASP A 101 7.40 -11.21 29.75
C ASP A 101 8.52 -11.91 28.99
N LYS A 102 9.51 -12.30 29.79
CA LYS A 102 10.79 -12.85 29.44
C LYS A 102 10.66 -14.36 29.41
N TRP A 103 10.72 -15.00 28.25
CA TRP A 103 11.01 -16.43 28.11
C TRP A 103 12.11 -16.64 27.08
#